data_AF-A0A7S1Y6D1-F1
#
_entry.id   AF-A0A7S1Y6D1-F1
#
_cell.length_a   1.000
_cell.length_b   1.000
_cell.length_c   1.000
_cell.angle_alpha   90.00
_cell.angle_beta   90.00
_cell.angle_gamma   90.00
#
_symmetry.space_group_name_H-M   'P 1'
#
loop_
_entity.id
_entity.type
_entity.pdbx_description
1 polymer ?
#
loop_
_entity_poly.entity_id
_entity_poly.type
_entity_poly.pdbx_seq_one_letter_code
_entity_poly.pdbx_strand_id
1 'polypeptide(L)'
;KQGRMTTVASRRQPRPAAFRHQPSEASGLANSPIRFLIVLPVVVVVWFSTRSQLFAQSQPRPTVSSTSQVKASALFHTGQVEEYTMSDNPSNIEYRLVEEGEFSMQRYRRYAAVYVSNNDAPVSVESWARSVGKYGPSASFIEIFRSSGFLGFFFETKGVSPWTKNKQFEFVLVDAPRLASFAELRPDPDAFSEHLSKCSLPGCAFTNIGNNAMLIAPVKPSRNSDDRVFSHLAAFCLAADDSQVSGLFRIAAKEYHDKLNAENKTVWLSTSGMGVAWLHFRLDQSPKYYQYKPFARER
;
A
#
# COMPACT_ATOMS: atom_id res chain seq x y z
N LYS A 1 -13.64 -62.16 3.36
CA LYS A 1 -14.05 -63.36 2.59
C LYS A 1 -15.46 -63.12 2.06
N GLN A 2 -15.64 -63.24 0.73
CA GLN A 2 -16.89 -63.23 -0.05
C GLN A 2 -17.72 -61.93 0.01
N GLY A 3 -17.99 -61.15 -1.04
CA GLY A 3 -17.93 -61.39 -2.49
C GLY A 3 -19.34 -61.62 -3.05
N ARG A 4 -19.98 -60.59 -3.62
CA ARG A 4 -21.01 -60.78 -4.67
C ARG A 4 -21.19 -59.52 -5.52
N MET A 5 -20.93 -59.68 -6.82
CA MET A 5 -21.30 -58.79 -7.91
C MET A 5 -22.82 -58.76 -8.12
N THR A 6 -23.34 -57.67 -8.66
CA THR A 6 -24.36 -57.72 -9.74
C THR A 6 -24.37 -56.41 -10.54
N THR A 7 -24.21 -56.58 -11.84
CA THR A 7 -24.34 -55.62 -12.93
C THR A 7 -25.82 -55.45 -13.31
N VAL A 8 -26.21 -54.37 -14.02
CA VAL A 8 -27.00 -54.38 -15.30
C VAL A 8 -27.66 -53.01 -15.63
N ALA A 9 -27.41 -52.59 -16.89
CA ALA A 9 -28.21 -51.78 -17.86
C ALA A 9 -28.71 -50.36 -17.52
N SER A 10 -28.39 -49.31 -18.31
CA SER A 10 -28.74 -48.97 -19.73
C SER A 10 -30.15 -48.38 -19.94
N ARG A 11 -30.20 -47.08 -20.31
CA ARG A 11 -30.93 -46.48 -21.47
C ARG A 11 -30.85 -44.94 -21.39
N ARG A 12 -30.14 -44.28 -22.31
CA ARG A 12 -30.63 -43.61 -23.55
C ARG A 12 -31.68 -42.51 -23.34
N GLN A 13 -31.30 -41.31 -23.80
CA GLN A 13 -32.09 -40.08 -23.92
C GLN A 13 -33.35 -40.20 -24.80
N PRO A 14 -34.20 -39.15 -24.81
CA PRO A 14 -34.22 -38.29 -25.99
C PRO A 14 -34.35 -36.76 -25.73
N ARG A 15 -33.66 -35.96 -26.57
CA ARG A 15 -34.10 -34.62 -27.06
C ARG A 15 -35.03 -34.84 -28.26
N PRO A 16 -36.03 -33.96 -28.58
CA PRO A 16 -35.84 -32.66 -29.26
C PRO A 16 -36.84 -31.58 -28.73
N ALA A 17 -36.92 -30.32 -29.13
CA ALA A 17 -36.84 -29.72 -30.46
C ALA A 17 -36.58 -28.19 -30.42
N ALA A 18 -36.15 -27.69 -31.58
CA ALA A 18 -35.86 -26.31 -31.90
C ALA A 18 -37.12 -25.49 -32.24
N PHE A 19 -37.05 -24.17 -32.05
CA PHE A 19 -37.90 -23.20 -32.74
C PHE A 19 -37.03 -22.08 -33.31
N ARG A 20 -37.21 -21.82 -34.60
CA ARG A 20 -36.52 -20.81 -35.42
C ARG A 20 -37.59 -20.10 -36.26
N HIS A 21 -37.57 -18.76 -36.26
CA HIS A 21 -37.98 -17.83 -37.34
C HIS A 21 -37.62 -16.42 -36.80
N GLN A 22 -36.56 -15.71 -37.24
CA GLN A 22 -36.30 -14.95 -38.49
C GLN A 22 -37.18 -13.68 -38.69
N PRO A 23 -36.70 -12.65 -39.42
CA PRO A 23 -36.52 -11.28 -38.91
C PRO A 23 -37.39 -10.24 -39.64
N SER A 24 -37.29 -8.96 -39.25
CA SER A 24 -37.74 -7.84 -40.09
C SER A 24 -36.68 -6.73 -40.15
N GLU A 25 -36.35 -6.33 -41.38
CA GLU A 25 -35.62 -5.13 -41.76
C GLU A 25 -36.62 -3.97 -41.97
N ALA A 26 -36.17 -2.73 -41.80
CA ALA A 26 -36.18 -1.71 -42.86
C ALA A 26 -35.62 -0.35 -42.38
N SER A 27 -34.64 0.17 -43.15
CA SER A 27 -34.37 1.58 -43.53
C SER A 27 -34.43 2.66 -42.44
N GLY A 28 -33.41 3.48 -42.19
CA GLY A 28 -32.43 4.07 -43.09
C GLY A 28 -32.61 5.60 -43.07
N LEU A 29 -31.55 6.35 -42.75
CA LEU A 29 -31.27 7.70 -43.28
C LEU A 29 -29.93 8.22 -42.70
N ALA A 30 -29.09 8.66 -43.62
CA ALA A 30 -27.80 9.29 -43.40
C ALA A 30 -27.98 10.77 -42.98
N ASN A 31 -27.05 11.29 -42.17
CA ASN A 31 -26.19 12.45 -42.51
C ASN A 31 -25.49 13.05 -41.28
N SER A 32 -24.17 13.10 -41.40
CA SER A 32 -23.22 14.14 -40.97
C SER A 32 -22.99 14.49 -39.48
N PRO A 33 -21.72 14.71 -39.08
CA PRO A 33 -21.33 14.99 -37.70
C PRO A 33 -21.44 16.48 -37.39
N ILE A 34 -22.21 16.84 -36.35
CA ILE A 34 -22.14 18.16 -35.73
C ILE A 34 -20.92 18.18 -34.82
N ARG A 35 -19.87 18.87 -35.28
CA ARG A 35 -18.71 19.26 -34.46
C ARG A 35 -19.17 20.34 -33.48
N PHE A 36 -19.36 19.99 -32.21
CA PHE A 36 -19.36 20.98 -31.14
C PHE A 36 -17.90 21.32 -30.80
N LEU A 37 -17.43 22.44 -31.32
CA LEU A 37 -16.21 23.11 -30.88
C LEU A 37 -16.50 23.68 -29.48
N ILE A 38 -16.10 22.98 -28.42
CA ILE A 38 -16.02 23.57 -27.08
C ILE A 38 -14.72 24.37 -27.05
N VAL A 39 -14.84 25.68 -27.21
CA VAL A 39 -13.76 26.64 -26.94
C VAL A 39 -13.62 26.73 -25.42
N LEU A 40 -12.65 26.02 -24.85
CA LEU A 40 -12.22 26.24 -23.48
C LEU A 40 -11.37 27.53 -23.44
N PRO A 41 -11.66 28.50 -22.56
CA PRO A 41 -10.77 29.64 -22.37
C PRO A 41 -9.47 29.17 -21.71
N VAL A 42 -8.36 29.36 -22.42
CA VAL A 42 -7.00 29.23 -21.88
C VAL A 42 -6.79 30.35 -20.87
N VAL A 43 -6.81 30.01 -19.58
CA VAL A 43 -6.37 30.92 -18.52
C VAL A 43 -4.84 30.83 -18.44
N VAL A 44 -4.17 31.81 -19.05
CA VAL A 44 -2.73 32.03 -18.87
C VAL A 44 -2.53 32.68 -17.50
N VAL A 45 -2.08 31.90 -16.52
CA VAL A 45 -1.62 32.44 -15.23
C VAL A 45 -0.18 32.91 -15.41
N VAL A 46 0.00 34.21 -15.58
CA VAL A 46 1.30 34.87 -15.58
C VAL A 46 1.77 35.00 -14.13
N TRP A 47 2.82 34.27 -13.76
CA TRP A 47 3.53 34.43 -12.50
C TRP A 47 4.42 35.68 -12.55
N PHE A 48 4.09 36.70 -11.76
CA PHE A 48 4.99 37.81 -11.49
C PHE A 48 5.99 37.41 -10.39
N SER A 49 7.27 37.29 -10.78
CA SER A 49 8.39 37.17 -9.84
C SER A 49 8.81 38.57 -9.39
N THR A 50 8.51 38.93 -8.14
CA THR A 50 9.10 40.11 -7.51
C THR A 50 10.29 39.70 -6.65
N ARG A 51 11.46 39.99 -7.19
CA ARG A 51 12.77 39.95 -6.55
C ARG A 51 12.89 41.18 -5.63
N SER A 52 13.10 40.98 -4.33
CA SER A 52 13.52 42.05 -3.43
C SER A 52 14.87 41.69 -2.82
N GLN A 53 15.91 42.40 -3.27
CA GLN A 53 17.21 42.44 -2.64
C GLN A 53 17.18 43.47 -1.52
N LEU A 54 17.65 43.12 -0.32
CA LEU A 54 18.15 44.08 0.66
C LEU A 54 19.47 43.57 1.24
N PHE A 55 20.47 44.44 1.19
CA PHE A 55 21.83 44.25 1.65
C PHE A 55 21.94 44.46 3.17
N ALA A 56 22.72 43.55 3.78
CA ALA A 56 23.67 43.67 4.89
C ALA A 56 23.52 44.76 5.97
N GLN A 57 23.60 44.33 7.24
CA GLN A 57 24.46 44.94 8.25
C GLN A 57 24.95 43.88 9.26
N SER A 58 26.22 44.03 9.66
CA SER A 58 27.05 43.08 10.40
C SER A 58 27.36 43.54 11.83
N GLN A 59 27.78 42.58 12.67
CA GLN A 59 28.55 42.64 13.96
C GLN A 59 27.73 42.50 15.26
N PRO A 60 28.32 42.01 16.38
CA PRO A 60 29.35 40.97 16.54
C PRO A 60 28.96 39.87 17.57
N ARG A 61 29.82 38.84 17.63
CA ARG A 61 29.79 37.66 18.51
C ARG A 61 30.01 38.01 20.00
N PRO A 62 29.43 37.24 20.93
CA PRO A 62 30.11 36.94 22.20
C PRO A 62 30.36 35.43 22.35
N THR A 63 31.62 35.09 22.59
CA THR A 63 32.07 33.84 23.19
C THR A 63 31.86 33.89 24.70
N VAL A 64 31.18 32.90 25.31
CA VAL A 64 31.55 32.29 26.60
C VAL A 64 30.90 30.89 26.69
N SER A 65 31.72 29.94 27.15
CA SER A 65 31.40 28.56 27.52
C SER A 65 30.57 28.49 28.82
N SER A 66 29.56 27.62 28.88
CA SER A 66 29.42 26.67 29.99
C SER A 66 28.28 25.68 29.77
N THR A 67 28.57 24.45 30.15
CA THR A 67 27.73 23.29 30.35
C THR A 67 26.36 23.62 30.95
N SER A 68 25.28 23.11 30.36
CA SER A 68 23.99 23.00 31.07
C SER A 68 23.26 21.73 30.64
N GLN A 69 23.43 20.69 31.46
CA GLN A 69 22.52 19.57 31.52
C GLN A 69 21.14 20.10 31.94
N VAL A 70 20.14 19.99 31.09
CA VAL A 70 18.75 20.18 31.50
C VAL A 70 18.18 18.81 31.85
N LYS A 71 18.27 18.45 33.14
CA LYS A 71 17.43 17.41 33.74
C LYS A 71 16.06 18.01 34.02
N ALA A 72 15.05 17.61 33.25
CA ALA A 72 13.66 17.80 33.66
C ALA A 72 13.31 16.67 34.64
N SER A 73 13.14 17.01 35.92
CA SER A 73 12.62 16.13 36.96
C SER A 73 11.09 16.15 36.96
N ALA A 74 10.45 14.99 36.84
CA ALA A 74 9.06 14.78 37.22
C ALA A 74 8.98 13.61 38.21
N LEU A 75 8.32 13.84 39.34
CA LEU A 75 8.11 12.88 40.43
C LEU A 75 6.98 11.88 40.09
N PHE A 76 7.39 10.61 40.04
CA PHE A 76 6.71 9.32 40.26
C PHE A 76 5.16 9.20 40.21
N HIS A 77 4.72 8.42 39.22
CA HIS A 77 3.81 7.30 39.46
C HIS A 77 4.35 6.05 38.75
N THR A 78 4.30 4.92 39.44
CA THR A 78 4.82 3.62 39.02
C THR A 78 4.18 3.14 37.72
N GLY A 79 4.99 3.08 36.66
CA GLY A 79 4.66 2.48 35.36
C GLY A 79 5.90 2.59 34.50
N GLN A 80 6.29 1.51 33.84
CA GLN A 80 7.53 1.44 33.06
C GLN A 80 7.65 2.63 32.10
N VAL A 81 8.66 3.48 32.32
CA VAL A 81 9.05 4.51 31.35
C VAL A 81 9.74 3.75 30.24
N GLU A 82 9.01 3.42 29.17
CA GLU A 82 9.65 3.05 27.91
C GLU A 82 10.52 4.24 27.51
N GLU A 83 11.83 4.01 27.46
CA GLU A 83 12.83 4.97 27.04
C GLU A 83 12.44 5.50 25.65
N TYR A 84 12.00 6.76 25.59
CA TYR A 84 11.72 7.46 24.34
C TYR A 84 13.05 7.67 23.62
N THR A 85 13.50 6.68 22.87
CA THR A 85 14.61 6.90 21.96
C THR A 85 14.08 7.75 20.81
N MET A 86 14.63 8.96 20.63
CA MET A 86 14.31 9.83 19.49
C MET A 86 14.47 9.12 18.12
N SER A 87 15.19 7.99 18.09
CA SER A 87 15.32 7.09 16.93
C SER A 87 14.05 6.33 16.54
N ASP A 88 13.07 6.18 17.43
CA ASP A 88 11.84 5.42 17.13
C ASP A 88 10.70 6.30 16.59
N ASN A 89 10.86 7.62 16.56
CA ASN A 89 9.85 8.52 16.01
C ASN A 89 9.85 8.44 14.48
N PRO A 90 8.71 8.11 13.83
CA PRO A 90 8.65 7.99 12.37
C PRO A 90 8.97 9.31 11.65
N SER A 91 8.77 10.47 12.27
CA SER A 91 9.17 11.77 11.69
C SER A 91 10.68 11.91 11.47
N ASN A 92 11.49 11.05 12.09
CA ASN A 92 12.93 10.99 11.87
C ASN A 92 13.32 10.04 10.72
N ILE A 93 12.35 9.39 10.08
CA ILE A 93 12.56 8.47 8.95
C ILE A 93 12.18 9.18 7.65
N GLU A 94 13.15 9.29 6.76
CA GLU A 94 12.95 9.68 5.36
C GLU A 94 13.20 8.51 4.42
N TYR A 95 12.66 8.60 3.21
CA TYR A 95 12.75 7.54 2.21
C TYR A 95 13.34 8.13 0.94
N ARG A 96 14.57 7.72 0.61
CA ARG A 96 15.29 8.21 -0.55
C ARG A 96 14.95 7.34 -1.75
N LEU A 97 14.65 7.95 -2.90
CA LEU A 97 14.62 7.23 -4.18
C LEU A 97 16.05 6.77 -4.47
N VAL A 98 16.27 5.45 -4.51
CA VAL A 98 17.60 4.85 -4.72
C VAL A 98 17.76 4.23 -6.10
N GLU A 99 16.63 3.93 -6.76
CA GLU A 99 16.63 3.38 -8.10
C GLU A 99 15.26 3.61 -8.74
N GLU A 100 15.25 3.94 -10.02
CA GLU A 100 14.07 3.90 -10.85
C GLU A 100 14.42 3.27 -12.19
N GLY A 101 13.44 2.62 -12.81
CA GLY A 101 13.67 1.93 -14.06
C GLY A 101 12.41 1.35 -14.65
N GLU A 102 12.60 0.52 -15.66
CA GLU A 102 11.54 -0.18 -16.36
C GLU A 102 11.99 -1.61 -16.66
N PHE A 103 11.11 -2.59 -16.40
CA PHE A 103 11.32 -3.97 -16.81
C PHE A 103 10.04 -4.52 -17.44
N SER A 104 10.16 -5.10 -18.64
CA SER A 104 9.02 -5.70 -19.37
C SER A 104 7.82 -4.76 -19.49
N MET A 105 8.04 -3.47 -19.79
CA MET A 105 7.02 -2.41 -19.88
C MET A 105 6.35 -2.02 -18.55
N GLN A 106 6.91 -2.43 -17.40
CA GLN A 106 6.47 -1.97 -16.08
C GLN A 106 7.55 -1.06 -15.49
N ARG A 107 7.17 0.18 -15.22
CA ARG A 107 8.03 1.15 -14.51
C ARG A 107 8.07 0.83 -13.03
N TYR A 108 9.16 1.14 -12.38
CA TYR A 108 9.27 0.99 -10.93
C TYR A 108 10.10 2.10 -10.30
N ARG A 109 9.88 2.32 -9.01
CA ARG A 109 10.67 3.22 -8.16
C ARG A 109 10.95 2.54 -6.83
N ARG A 110 12.23 2.37 -6.50
CA ARG A 110 12.71 1.75 -5.26
C ARG A 110 13.20 2.82 -4.31
N TYR A 111 12.78 2.70 -3.06
CA TYR A 111 13.08 3.63 -1.99
C TYR A 111 13.77 2.91 -0.83
N ALA A 112 14.69 3.60 -0.17
CA ALA A 112 15.39 3.11 1.02
C ALA A 112 15.17 4.08 2.19
N ALA A 113 14.87 3.53 3.37
CA ALA A 113 14.66 4.32 4.58
C ALA A 113 15.98 4.71 5.26
N VAL A 114 16.07 5.97 5.67
CA VAL A 114 17.24 6.57 6.33
C VAL A 114 16.81 7.46 7.49
N TYR A 115 17.68 7.59 8.50
CA TYR A 115 17.49 8.50 9.62
C TYR A 115 17.96 9.91 9.26
N VAL A 116 17.06 10.90 9.36
CA VAL A 116 17.38 12.31 9.10
C VAL A 116 18.37 12.84 10.13
N SER A 117 18.16 12.51 11.41
CA SER A 117 19.00 13.00 12.50
C SER A 117 20.41 12.42 12.53
N ASN A 118 20.71 11.41 11.70
CA ASN A 118 21.95 10.63 11.78
C ASN A 118 22.63 10.47 10.41
N ASN A 119 22.78 11.58 9.68
CA ASN A 119 23.53 11.64 8.41
C ASN A 119 23.13 10.52 7.42
N ASP A 120 21.82 10.36 7.22
CA ASP A 120 21.22 9.33 6.36
C ASP A 120 21.64 7.88 6.72
N ALA A 121 21.89 7.60 8.01
CA ALA A 121 22.14 6.24 8.47
C ALA A 121 20.96 5.30 8.10
N PRO A 122 21.23 4.07 7.61
CA PRO A 122 20.18 3.13 7.23
C PRO A 122 19.22 2.80 8.39
N VAL A 123 17.91 2.88 8.12
CA VAL A 123 16.88 2.38 9.05
C VAL A 123 16.70 0.89 8.79
N SER A 124 16.85 0.05 9.81
CA SER A 124 16.62 -1.39 9.65
C SER A 124 15.15 -1.72 9.46
N VAL A 125 14.84 -2.90 8.89
CA VAL A 125 13.47 -3.40 8.78
C VAL A 125 12.81 -3.49 10.16
N GLU A 126 13.53 -3.99 11.16
CA GLU A 126 13.04 -4.10 12.54
C GLU A 126 12.66 -2.71 13.10
N SER A 127 13.56 -1.74 12.99
CA SER A 127 13.32 -0.38 13.49
C SER A 127 12.17 0.29 12.76
N TRP A 128 12.09 0.11 11.43
CA TRP A 128 10.98 0.63 10.62
C TRP A 128 9.64 0.02 11.06
N ALA A 129 9.56 -1.31 11.14
CA ALA A 129 8.33 -2.01 11.46
C ALA A 129 7.86 -1.69 12.88
N ARG A 130 8.78 -1.60 13.85
CA ARG A 130 8.51 -1.16 15.22
C ARG A 130 8.00 0.28 15.28
N SER A 131 8.71 1.21 14.63
CA SER A 131 8.36 2.64 14.61
C SER A 131 6.99 2.88 13.97
N VAL A 132 6.79 2.38 12.75
CA VAL A 132 5.54 2.52 12.02
C VAL A 132 4.40 1.75 12.70
N GLY A 133 4.67 0.58 13.26
CA GLY A 133 3.68 -0.21 14.00
C GLY A 133 3.20 0.44 15.29
N LYS A 134 4.06 1.23 15.95
CA LYS A 134 3.73 1.95 17.19
C LYS A 134 3.07 3.30 16.91
N TYR A 135 3.65 4.09 16.02
CA TYR A 135 3.30 5.50 15.85
C TYR A 135 2.57 5.81 14.55
N GLY A 136 2.53 4.88 13.60
CA GLY A 136 2.13 5.13 12.21
C GLY A 136 3.28 5.64 11.35
N PRO A 137 3.09 5.72 10.02
CA PRO A 137 4.10 6.22 9.10
C PRO A 137 4.31 7.73 9.22
N SER A 138 5.45 8.23 8.72
CA SER A 138 5.66 9.66 8.53
C SER A 138 4.78 10.21 7.40
N ALA A 139 4.52 11.52 7.42
CA ALA A 139 3.82 12.19 6.33
C ALA A 139 4.57 12.05 4.99
N SER A 140 5.90 12.13 5.02
CA SER A 140 6.76 11.93 3.83
C SER A 140 6.63 10.54 3.23
N PHE A 141 6.38 9.50 4.04
CA PHE A 141 6.09 8.16 3.54
C PHE A 141 4.79 8.13 2.73
N ILE A 142 3.70 8.68 3.28
CA ILE A 142 2.39 8.73 2.60
C ILE A 142 2.47 9.55 1.31
N GLU A 143 3.23 10.64 1.34
CA GLU A 143 3.40 11.53 0.18
C GLU A 143 4.07 10.83 -1.01
N ILE A 144 4.96 9.86 -0.79
CA ILE A 144 5.56 9.07 -1.88
C ILE A 144 4.50 8.32 -2.69
N PHE A 145 3.48 7.78 -2.01
CA PHE A 145 2.40 7.07 -2.68
C PHE A 145 1.53 8.05 -3.49
N ARG A 146 1.18 9.19 -2.89
CA ARG A 146 0.34 10.23 -3.51
C ARG A 146 1.00 10.89 -4.72
N SER A 147 2.30 11.14 -4.64
CA SER A 147 3.10 11.79 -5.69
C SER A 147 3.76 10.81 -6.68
N SER A 148 3.48 9.50 -6.56
CA SER A 148 4.10 8.47 -7.43
C SER A 148 3.85 8.70 -8.93
N GLY A 149 2.71 9.28 -9.29
CA GLY A 149 2.29 9.46 -10.69
C GLY A 149 1.83 8.16 -11.38
N PHE A 150 1.69 7.07 -10.63
CA PHE A 150 1.13 5.81 -11.11
C PHE A 150 -0.36 5.74 -10.77
N LEU A 151 -1.20 5.36 -11.74
CA LEU A 151 -2.65 5.23 -11.54
C LEU A 151 -2.99 4.09 -10.56
N GLY A 152 -2.21 3.01 -10.62
CA GLY A 152 -2.24 1.91 -9.68
C GLY A 152 -0.83 1.35 -9.57
N PHE A 153 -0.47 0.80 -8.42
CA PHE A 153 0.85 0.22 -8.22
C PHE A 153 0.80 -0.93 -7.21
N PHE A 154 1.79 -1.82 -7.31
CA PHE A 154 2.11 -2.77 -6.25
C PHE A 154 3.16 -2.15 -5.33
N PHE A 155 2.94 -2.23 -4.03
CA PHE A 155 3.95 -2.01 -3.00
C PHE A 155 4.58 -3.34 -2.61
N GLU A 156 5.90 -3.46 -2.65
CA GLU A 156 6.63 -4.70 -2.35
C GLU A 156 7.88 -4.39 -1.51
N THR A 157 8.19 -5.22 -0.52
CA THR A 157 9.45 -5.15 0.26
C THR A 157 10.34 -6.34 -0.05
N LYS A 158 11.62 -6.30 0.37
CA LYS A 158 12.45 -7.51 0.35
C LYS A 158 11.85 -8.62 1.22
N GLY A 159 12.21 -9.87 0.93
CA GLY A 159 11.99 -10.97 1.87
C GLY A 159 12.87 -10.81 3.10
N VAL A 160 12.28 -10.86 4.29
CA VAL A 160 13.02 -10.63 5.53
C VAL A 160 12.87 -11.82 6.46
N SER A 161 14.02 -12.37 6.87
CA SER A 161 14.12 -13.44 7.85
C SER A 161 14.53 -12.86 9.22
N PRO A 162 14.46 -13.65 10.30
CA PRO A 162 14.97 -13.21 11.61
C PRO A 162 16.44 -12.74 11.58
N TRP A 163 17.22 -13.24 10.62
CA TRP A 163 18.65 -12.92 10.45
C TRP A 163 18.88 -11.67 9.60
N THR A 164 17.91 -11.29 8.76
CA THR A 164 18.02 -10.15 7.83
C THR A 164 17.18 -8.95 8.26
N LYS A 165 16.41 -9.01 9.35
CA LYS A 165 15.61 -7.88 9.87
C LYS A 165 16.43 -6.66 10.30
N ASN A 166 17.73 -6.82 10.53
CA ASN A 166 18.66 -5.73 10.82
C ASN A 166 19.22 -5.04 9.56
N LYS A 167 18.91 -5.56 8.36
CA LYS A 167 19.23 -4.91 7.08
C LYS A 167 18.32 -3.72 6.86
N GLN A 168 18.75 -2.82 5.97
CA GLN A 168 18.01 -1.60 5.65
C GLN A 168 16.61 -1.92 5.13
N PHE A 169 15.62 -1.16 5.59
CA PHE A 169 14.28 -1.20 5.05
C PHE A 169 14.24 -0.54 3.67
N GLU A 170 13.75 -1.31 2.70
CA GLU A 170 13.54 -0.87 1.33
C GLU A 170 12.17 -1.34 0.85
N PHE A 171 11.54 -0.53 0.00
CA PHE A 171 10.33 -0.89 -0.71
C PHE A 171 10.39 -0.43 -2.15
N VAL A 172 9.56 -1.02 -3.00
CA VAL A 172 9.40 -0.64 -4.40
C VAL A 172 7.93 -0.40 -4.71
N LEU A 173 7.67 0.64 -5.50
CA LEU A 173 6.40 0.85 -6.18
C LEU A 173 6.56 0.37 -7.62
N VAL A 174 5.74 -0.60 -8.04
CA VAL A 174 5.71 -1.12 -9.41
C VAL A 174 4.45 -0.64 -10.10
N ASP A 175 4.59 0.09 -11.20
CA ASP A 175 3.49 0.65 -11.98
C ASP A 175 2.57 -0.45 -12.52
N ALA A 176 1.28 -0.33 -12.22
CA ALA A 176 0.28 -1.34 -12.48
C ALA A 176 -1.04 -0.69 -12.99
N PRO A 177 -1.04 -0.05 -14.17
CA PRO A 177 -2.24 0.63 -14.69
C PRO A 177 -3.42 -0.33 -14.91
N ARG A 178 -3.13 -1.61 -15.18
CA ARG A 178 -4.14 -2.67 -15.30
C ARG A 178 -4.82 -2.98 -13.96
N LEU A 179 -4.13 -2.82 -12.82
CA LEU A 179 -4.72 -2.99 -11.50
C LEU A 179 -5.79 -1.92 -11.27
N ALA A 180 -5.47 -0.64 -11.52
CA ALA A 180 -6.43 0.45 -11.40
C ALA A 180 -7.64 0.22 -12.30
N SER A 181 -7.39 -0.09 -13.59
CA SER A 181 -8.47 -0.34 -14.56
C SER A 181 -9.37 -1.51 -14.16
N PHE A 182 -8.82 -2.58 -13.60
CA PHE A 182 -9.58 -3.76 -13.15
C PHE A 182 -10.35 -3.48 -11.86
N ALA A 183 -9.67 -2.96 -10.85
CA ALA A 183 -10.18 -2.89 -9.49
C ALA A 183 -11.13 -1.70 -9.29
N GLU A 184 -10.92 -0.56 -9.96
CA GLU A 184 -11.83 0.58 -9.87
C GLU A 184 -13.08 0.42 -10.74
N LEU A 185 -13.02 -0.40 -11.80
CA LEU A 185 -14.18 -0.67 -12.65
C LEU A 185 -15.23 -1.51 -11.91
N ARG A 186 -14.76 -2.46 -11.08
CA ARG A 186 -15.61 -3.35 -10.28
C ARG A 186 -14.95 -3.62 -8.92
N PRO A 187 -14.99 -2.65 -7.98
CA PRO A 187 -14.57 -2.90 -6.62
C PRO A 187 -15.38 -4.04 -6.01
N ASP A 188 -14.77 -4.81 -5.12
CA ASP A 188 -15.43 -5.92 -4.42
C ASP A 188 -15.58 -5.60 -2.92
N PRO A 189 -16.63 -4.84 -2.52
CA PRO A 189 -16.84 -4.47 -1.12
C PRO A 189 -17.25 -5.64 -0.22
N ASP A 190 -17.68 -6.76 -0.82
CA ASP A 190 -18.01 -7.99 -0.10
C ASP A 190 -16.76 -8.84 0.16
N ALA A 191 -15.63 -8.53 -0.50
CA ALA A 191 -14.35 -9.15 -0.24
C ALA A 191 -14.00 -9.03 1.24
N PHE A 192 -13.71 -10.17 1.85
CA PHE A 192 -13.35 -10.26 3.27
C PHE A 192 -14.41 -9.73 4.24
N SER A 193 -15.66 -9.54 3.80
CA SER A 193 -16.75 -9.01 4.64
C SER A 193 -16.96 -9.80 5.93
N GLU A 194 -16.77 -11.13 5.89
CA GLU A 194 -16.83 -12.03 7.06
C GLU A 194 -15.78 -11.73 8.15
N HIS A 195 -14.68 -11.06 7.77
CA HIS A 195 -13.64 -10.58 8.66
C HIS A 195 -13.90 -9.12 9.02
N LEU A 196 -14.08 -8.26 8.01
CA LEU A 196 -14.19 -6.81 8.16
C LEU A 196 -15.43 -6.38 8.97
N SER A 197 -16.52 -7.14 8.92
CA SER A 197 -17.74 -6.84 9.70
C SER A 197 -17.53 -6.94 11.22
N LYS A 198 -16.45 -7.58 11.67
CA LYS A 198 -16.10 -7.77 13.09
C LYS A 198 -15.04 -6.78 13.56
N CYS A 199 -14.58 -5.92 12.65
CA CYS A 199 -13.46 -5.01 12.87
C CYS A 199 -13.94 -3.57 12.98
N SER A 200 -13.22 -2.78 13.77
CA SER A 200 -13.36 -1.32 13.77
C SER A 200 -12.42 -0.69 12.75
N LEU A 201 -12.63 0.60 12.47
CA LEU A 201 -11.63 1.41 11.78
C LEU A 201 -10.26 1.32 12.46
N PRO A 202 -9.16 1.46 11.69
CA PRO A 202 -9.09 1.72 10.25
C PRO A 202 -9.13 0.46 9.36
N GLY A 203 -8.99 -0.72 9.96
CA GLY A 203 -8.79 -1.99 9.28
C GLY A 203 -8.50 -3.11 10.27
N CYS A 204 -8.28 -4.33 9.77
CA CYS A 204 -7.84 -5.42 10.62
C CYS A 204 -7.02 -6.46 9.86
N ALA A 205 -6.33 -7.29 10.64
CA ALA A 205 -5.53 -8.41 10.15
C ALA A 205 -6.26 -9.74 10.36
N PHE A 206 -6.17 -10.64 9.39
CA PHE A 206 -6.78 -11.97 9.42
C PHE A 206 -6.00 -12.94 8.53
N THR A 207 -6.14 -14.24 8.76
CA THR A 207 -5.51 -15.25 7.89
C THR A 207 -6.33 -15.43 6.61
N ASN A 208 -5.64 -15.72 5.50
CA ASN A 208 -6.33 -16.14 4.28
C ASN A 208 -6.94 -17.55 4.44
N ILE A 209 -7.81 -17.95 3.51
CA ILE A 209 -8.48 -19.27 3.49
C ILE A 209 -7.49 -20.44 3.62
N GLY A 210 -6.31 -20.32 3.01
CA GLY A 210 -5.25 -21.34 3.09
C GLY A 210 -4.40 -21.32 4.36
N ASN A 211 -4.64 -20.37 5.28
CA ASN A 211 -3.90 -20.13 6.51
C ASN A 211 -2.37 -20.05 6.33
N ASN A 212 -1.93 -19.58 5.17
CA ASN A 212 -0.52 -19.49 4.80
C ASN A 212 -0.07 -18.05 4.50
N ALA A 213 -0.99 -17.10 4.61
CA ALA A 213 -0.74 -15.67 4.53
C ALA A 213 -1.59 -14.95 5.57
N MET A 214 -1.04 -13.87 6.12
CA MET A 214 -1.83 -12.89 6.85
C MET A 214 -2.16 -11.74 5.92
N LEU A 215 -3.44 -11.36 5.89
CA LEU A 215 -3.98 -10.26 5.11
C LEU A 215 -4.33 -9.11 6.05
N ILE A 216 -4.09 -7.88 5.60
CA ILE A 216 -4.49 -6.67 6.33
C ILE A 216 -5.27 -5.79 5.36
N ALA A 217 -6.55 -5.56 5.63
CA ALA A 217 -7.45 -4.84 4.74
C ALA A 217 -8.18 -3.69 5.48
N PRO A 218 -8.50 -2.58 4.79
CA PRO A 218 -9.22 -1.47 5.38
C PRO A 218 -10.69 -1.84 5.64
N VAL A 219 -11.23 -1.30 6.73
CA VAL A 219 -12.66 -1.29 6.99
C VAL A 219 -13.26 -0.02 6.38
N LYS A 220 -14.33 -0.16 5.60
CA LYS A 220 -15.04 0.99 5.02
C LYS A 220 -15.69 1.83 6.14
N PRO A 221 -15.47 3.15 6.24
CA PRO A 221 -16.01 3.98 7.34
C PRO A 221 -17.54 4.03 7.37
N SER A 222 -18.16 4.01 6.20
CA SER A 222 -19.61 3.97 6.07
C SER A 222 -20.02 3.27 4.77
N ARG A 223 -21.23 2.70 4.74
CA ARG A 223 -21.78 2.07 3.53
C ARG A 223 -21.83 3.00 2.31
N ASN A 224 -21.89 4.31 2.52
CA ASN A 224 -21.99 5.32 1.46
C ASN A 224 -20.63 5.81 0.94
N SER A 225 -19.52 5.38 1.55
CA SER A 225 -18.18 5.72 1.04
C SER A 225 -18.01 5.15 -0.37
N ASP A 226 -17.21 5.78 -1.22
CA ASP A 226 -16.95 5.27 -2.57
C ASP A 226 -16.08 4.00 -2.49
N ASP A 227 -16.57 2.88 -3.02
CA ASP A 227 -15.86 1.59 -2.97
C ASP A 227 -14.55 1.62 -3.75
N ARG A 228 -14.42 2.51 -4.76
CA ARG A 228 -13.18 2.65 -5.55
C ARG A 228 -11.99 3.05 -4.70
N VAL A 229 -12.22 3.81 -3.62
CA VAL A 229 -11.18 4.23 -2.67
C VAL A 229 -10.50 3.02 -2.01
N PHE A 230 -11.24 1.93 -1.81
CA PHE A 230 -10.74 0.74 -1.12
C PHE A 230 -10.29 -0.36 -2.09
N SER A 231 -10.27 -0.10 -3.40
CA SER A 231 -10.01 -1.12 -4.42
C SER A 231 -8.53 -1.53 -4.51
N HIS A 232 -7.60 -0.59 -4.29
CA HIS A 232 -6.15 -0.82 -4.24
C HIS A 232 -5.42 0.31 -3.51
N LEU A 233 -4.11 0.15 -3.27
CA LEU A 233 -3.33 1.04 -2.41
C LEU A 233 -3.23 2.47 -2.96
N ALA A 234 -3.04 2.64 -4.26
CA ALA A 234 -2.95 3.98 -4.86
C ALA A 234 -4.23 4.80 -4.66
N ALA A 235 -5.41 4.24 -4.99
CA ALA A 235 -6.70 4.90 -4.77
C ALA A 235 -6.93 5.21 -3.29
N PHE A 236 -6.56 4.28 -2.41
CA PHE A 236 -6.70 4.45 -0.96
C PHE A 236 -5.84 5.59 -0.42
N CYS A 237 -4.55 5.63 -0.75
CA CYS A 237 -3.66 6.71 -0.32
C CYS A 237 -4.07 8.07 -0.87
N LEU A 238 -4.67 8.13 -2.07
CA LEU A 238 -5.11 9.37 -2.70
C LEU A 238 -6.41 9.93 -2.10
N ALA A 239 -7.36 9.07 -1.74
CA ALA A 239 -8.73 9.50 -1.46
C ALA A 239 -9.27 9.17 -0.05
N ALA A 240 -8.63 8.25 0.70
CA ALA A 240 -9.03 7.98 2.08
C ALA A 240 -8.48 9.03 3.05
N ASP A 241 -9.13 9.15 4.22
CA ASP A 241 -8.69 10.04 5.28
C ASP A 241 -7.28 9.68 5.78
N ASP A 242 -6.46 10.68 6.07
CA ASP A 242 -5.07 10.50 6.53
C ASP A 242 -4.95 9.58 7.74
N SER A 243 -5.91 9.67 8.67
CA SER A 243 -5.97 8.81 9.87
C SER A 243 -6.23 7.35 9.51
N GLN A 244 -7.00 7.09 8.45
CA GLN A 244 -7.29 5.76 7.96
C GLN A 244 -6.09 5.16 7.21
N VAL A 245 -5.44 5.96 6.36
CA VAL A 245 -4.22 5.57 5.66
C VAL A 245 -3.10 5.25 6.66
N SER A 246 -2.80 6.19 7.55
CA SER A 246 -1.79 6.04 8.60
C SER A 246 -2.10 4.84 9.50
N GLY A 247 -3.36 4.71 9.91
CA GLY A 247 -3.81 3.64 10.76
C GLY A 247 -3.70 2.25 10.11
N LEU A 248 -3.98 2.12 8.81
CA LEU A 248 -3.82 0.85 8.10
C LEU A 248 -2.35 0.44 7.97
N PHE A 249 -1.47 1.38 7.62
CA PHE A 249 -0.03 1.12 7.60
C PHE A 249 0.52 0.76 8.99
N ARG A 250 0.00 1.39 10.05
CA ARG A 250 0.34 1.02 11.43
C ARG A 250 -0.01 -0.44 11.72
N ILE A 251 -1.20 -0.90 11.34
CA ILE A 251 -1.58 -2.32 11.50
C ILE A 251 -0.64 -3.21 10.70
N ALA A 252 -0.41 -2.91 9.42
CA ALA A 252 0.45 -3.71 8.56
C ALA A 252 1.89 -3.83 9.11
N ALA A 253 2.48 -2.72 9.56
CA ALA A 253 3.83 -2.69 10.13
C ALA A 253 3.91 -3.42 11.48
N LYS A 254 2.90 -3.27 12.35
CA LYS A 254 2.82 -4.00 13.61
C LYS A 254 2.77 -5.51 13.37
N GLU A 255 1.85 -5.98 12.51
CA GLU A 255 1.74 -7.40 12.19
C GLU A 255 3.00 -7.94 11.50
N TYR A 256 3.67 -7.11 10.69
CA TYR A 256 4.95 -7.47 10.09
C TYR A 256 6.04 -7.64 11.16
N HIS A 257 6.19 -6.68 12.07
CA HIS A 257 7.12 -6.74 13.19
C HIS A 257 6.88 -7.99 14.06
N ASP A 258 5.63 -8.26 14.41
CA ASP A 258 5.27 -9.40 15.26
C ASP A 258 5.60 -10.72 14.55
N LYS A 259 5.33 -10.84 13.25
CA LYS A 259 5.70 -12.03 12.47
C LYS A 259 7.21 -12.25 12.37
N LEU A 260 7.98 -11.19 12.12
CA LEU A 260 9.45 -11.28 12.04
C LEU A 260 10.08 -11.76 13.35
N ASN A 261 9.40 -11.53 14.49
CA ASN A 261 9.86 -11.88 15.82
C ASN A 261 9.31 -13.22 16.34
N ALA A 262 8.13 -13.65 15.86
CA ALA A 262 7.49 -14.88 16.30
C ALA A 262 7.88 -16.11 15.47
N GLU A 263 8.18 -15.95 14.18
CA GLU A 263 8.40 -17.07 13.26
C GLU A 263 9.87 -17.15 12.81
N ASN A 264 10.46 -18.36 12.82
CA ASN A 264 11.77 -18.58 12.19
C ASN A 264 11.65 -18.77 10.67
N LYS A 265 10.96 -17.84 10.00
CA LYS A 265 10.63 -17.90 8.57
C LYS A 265 10.84 -16.53 7.91
N THR A 266 11.14 -16.56 6.62
CA THR A 266 11.18 -15.33 5.81
C THR A 266 9.76 -14.85 5.54
N VAL A 267 9.53 -13.54 5.70
CA VAL A 267 8.24 -12.87 5.50
C VAL A 267 8.39 -11.84 4.39
N TRP A 268 7.46 -11.86 3.45
CA TRP A 268 7.34 -10.88 2.38
C TRP A 268 6.12 -9.99 2.64
N LEU A 269 6.32 -8.68 2.78
CA LEU A 269 5.26 -7.68 2.88
C LEU A 269 4.99 -7.09 1.50
N SER A 270 3.75 -7.17 1.04
CA SER A 270 3.36 -6.59 -0.25
C SER A 270 1.89 -6.21 -0.30
N THR A 271 1.50 -5.44 -1.30
CA THR A 271 0.12 -5.36 -1.77
C THR A 271 0.03 -6.08 -3.11
N SER A 272 -0.93 -6.99 -3.24
CA SER A 272 -1.40 -7.44 -4.55
C SER A 272 -2.80 -6.87 -4.80
N GLY A 273 -3.53 -7.45 -5.75
CA GLY A 273 -4.90 -7.00 -6.05
C GLY A 273 -5.45 -7.51 -7.38
N MET A 274 -4.65 -8.23 -8.16
CA MET A 274 -5.08 -8.72 -9.48
C MET A 274 -6.13 -9.84 -9.44
N GLY A 275 -6.42 -10.40 -8.26
CA GLY A 275 -7.43 -11.47 -8.08
C GLY A 275 -8.63 -11.07 -7.22
N VAL A 276 -8.51 -10.02 -6.40
CA VAL A 276 -9.57 -9.51 -5.52
C VAL A 276 -9.47 -7.99 -5.52
N ALA A 277 -10.53 -7.33 -5.98
CA ALA A 277 -10.60 -5.88 -6.16
C ALA A 277 -10.94 -5.14 -4.85
N TRP A 278 -10.19 -5.47 -3.80
CA TRP A 278 -10.23 -4.82 -2.50
C TRP A 278 -8.83 -4.80 -1.91
N LEU A 279 -8.39 -3.65 -1.42
CA LEU A 279 -7.06 -3.43 -0.89
C LEU A 279 -6.77 -4.42 0.23
N HIS A 280 -5.66 -5.12 0.11
CA HIS A 280 -5.12 -5.92 1.18
C HIS A 280 -3.59 -5.94 1.09
N PHE A 281 -2.93 -5.62 2.20
CA PHE A 281 -1.55 -6.02 2.41
C PHE A 281 -1.51 -7.53 2.65
N ARG A 282 -0.37 -8.11 2.31
CA ARG A 282 -0.08 -9.52 2.47
C ARG A 282 1.25 -9.69 3.17
N LEU A 283 1.26 -10.54 4.19
CA LEU A 283 2.43 -11.10 4.82
C LEU A 283 2.47 -12.58 4.45
N ASP A 284 3.23 -12.90 3.40
CA ASP A 284 3.35 -14.26 2.86
C ASP A 284 4.70 -14.90 3.26
N GLN A 285 4.72 -16.23 3.35
CA GLN A 285 5.95 -17.03 3.52
C GLN A 285 6.69 -17.31 2.19
N SER A 286 6.19 -16.75 1.08
CA SER A 286 6.83 -16.83 -0.24
C SER A 286 6.38 -15.66 -1.12
N PRO A 287 7.19 -15.19 -2.09
CA PRO A 287 6.87 -14.03 -2.93
C PRO A 287 5.95 -14.40 -4.10
N LYS A 288 4.81 -15.06 -3.83
CA LYS A 288 3.93 -15.65 -4.86
C LYS A 288 3.41 -14.64 -5.89
N TYR A 289 3.19 -13.39 -5.47
CA TYR A 289 2.55 -12.35 -6.30
C TYR A 289 3.49 -11.22 -6.71
N TYR A 290 4.79 -11.36 -6.45
CA TYR A 290 5.76 -10.29 -6.68
C TYR A 290 6.00 -10.03 -8.17
N GLN A 291 5.88 -8.77 -8.55
CA GLN A 291 6.26 -8.27 -9.86
C GLN A 291 7.74 -7.91 -9.90
N TYR A 292 8.29 -7.29 -8.85
CA TYR A 292 9.70 -6.92 -8.79
C TYR A 292 10.59 -8.11 -8.42
N LYS A 293 11.13 -8.77 -9.45
CA LYS A 293 11.92 -10.00 -9.30
C LYS A 293 13.16 -9.89 -8.39
N PRO A 294 13.88 -8.76 -8.31
CA PRO A 294 14.99 -8.64 -7.36
C PRO A 294 14.56 -8.91 -5.92
N PHE A 295 13.45 -8.34 -5.45
CA PHE A 295 12.95 -8.56 -4.09
C PHE A 295 12.39 -9.97 -3.86
N ALA A 296 11.92 -10.63 -4.92
CA ALA A 296 11.46 -12.01 -4.84
C ALA A 296 12.61 -13.04 -4.73
N ARG A 297 13.83 -12.68 -5.16
CA ARG A 297 14.99 -13.58 -5.23
C ARG A 297 15.94 -13.42 -4.04
N GLU A 298 15.99 -12.23 -3.46
CA GLU A 298 16.78 -11.93 -2.27
C GLU A 298 16.16 -12.65 -1.06
N ARG A 299 16.95 -13.50 -0.37
CA ARG A 299 16.55 -14.27 0.80
C ARG A 299 17.45 -13.92 1.99
#